data_AF-A0A2E0MTW7-F1
#
_entry.id   AF-A0A2E0MTW7-F1
#
_cell.length_a   1.000
_cell.length_b   1.000
_cell.length_c   1.000
_cell.angle_alpha   90.00
_cell.angle_beta   90.00
_cell.angle_gamma   90.00
#
_symmetry.space_group_name_H-M   'P 1'
#
loop_
_entity.id
_entity.type
_entity.pdbx_description
1 polymer ?
#
loop_
_entity_poly.entity_id
_entity_poly.type
_entity_poly.pdbx_seq_one_letter_code
_entity_poly.pdbx_strand_id
1 'polypeptide(L)'
;MKLKPLDEFFYTSCKKCKFADYKEETQIGCKADMWDVFGEDLMMEAYDNEKEFNVIKTSCLMSIPESVDATVEQVREVASKSTFAFLLFLEKSDIESEGIEEKVFKTIGSLEKLNFEKEDFKFIISHPYDIAKDDRLMVSRWLQRGHESGLRITVMVNGHKNTRNKDAFSHAKHAQYICLLNPGSRIRKSGLKDISDHKNENKKLFLSYVCGKLSFTSMRAVSIRYYESQADINKTIKAVAKECKDLGLFVKV
;
A
#
# COMPACT_ATOMS: atom_id res chain seq x y z
N MET A 1 -13.99 -25.97 20.68
CA MET A 1 -12.61 -25.63 20.28
C MET A 1 -12.19 -24.41 21.08
N LYS A 2 -11.04 -24.41 21.78
CA LYS A 2 -10.59 -23.21 22.52
C LYS A 2 -10.05 -22.21 21.50
N LEU A 3 -10.70 -21.06 21.38
CA LEU A 3 -10.36 -20.01 20.41
C LEU A 3 -9.06 -19.29 20.82
N LYS A 4 -8.27 -18.90 19.83
CA LYS A 4 -6.94 -18.31 20.03
C LYS A 4 -7.05 -16.79 20.21
N PRO A 5 -6.29 -16.19 21.15
CA PRO A 5 -6.14 -14.74 21.18
C PRO A 5 -5.55 -14.25 19.84
N LEU A 6 -6.00 -13.07 19.40
CA LEU A 6 -5.46 -12.42 18.21
C LEU A 6 -4.05 -11.91 18.54
N ASP A 7 -3.03 -12.68 18.17
CA ASP A 7 -1.64 -12.20 18.12
C ASP A 7 -1.51 -11.04 17.10
N GLU A 8 -0.37 -10.31 17.10
CA GLU A 8 -0.06 -9.14 16.25
C GLU A 8 -0.04 -9.39 14.71
N PHE A 9 -0.85 -10.30 14.18
CA PHE A 9 -0.84 -10.63 12.76
C PHE A 9 -1.81 -9.78 11.93
N PHE A 10 -1.55 -9.68 10.62
CA PHE A 10 -2.45 -9.05 9.64
C PHE A 10 -3.76 -9.81 9.46
N TYR A 11 -4.77 -9.41 10.22
CA TYR A 11 -6.13 -9.92 10.13
C TYR A 11 -7.11 -8.90 9.54
N THR A 12 -8.10 -9.38 8.80
CA THR A 12 -9.29 -8.59 8.43
C THR A 12 -10.50 -9.12 9.18
N SER A 13 -11.02 -8.32 10.12
CA SER A 13 -12.30 -8.62 10.77
C SER A 13 -13.47 -8.37 9.82
N CYS A 14 -14.37 -9.33 9.69
CA CYS A 14 -15.64 -9.17 8.98
C CYS A 14 -16.73 -8.48 9.83
N LYS A 15 -16.52 -8.29 11.14
CA LYS A 15 -17.54 -7.82 12.10
C LYS A 15 -18.32 -6.58 11.64
N LYS A 16 -17.59 -5.61 11.09
CA LYS A 16 -18.11 -4.30 10.66
C LYS A 16 -18.04 -4.10 9.15
N CYS A 17 -18.02 -5.21 8.40
CA CYS A 17 -17.96 -5.17 6.95
C CYS A 17 -19.35 -5.05 6.35
N LYS A 18 -19.57 -4.10 5.44
CA LYS A 18 -20.87 -3.93 4.74
C LYS A 18 -21.38 -5.21 4.05
N PHE A 19 -20.46 -6.05 3.59
CA PHE A 19 -20.79 -7.26 2.85
C PHE A 19 -20.83 -8.50 3.74
N ALA A 20 -20.62 -8.40 5.05
CA ALA A 20 -20.87 -9.52 5.95
C ALA A 20 -22.39 -9.73 6.06
N ASP A 21 -22.82 -10.97 5.88
CA ASP A 21 -24.23 -11.34 5.98
C ASP A 21 -24.49 -11.99 7.33
N TYR A 22 -25.49 -11.48 8.04
CA TYR A 22 -25.80 -11.87 9.42
C TYR A 22 -27.23 -12.40 9.51
N LYS A 23 -27.37 -13.50 10.24
CA LYS A 23 -28.67 -13.95 10.77
C LYS A 23 -28.62 -13.71 12.27
N GLU A 24 -29.41 -12.75 12.73
CA GLU A 24 -29.28 -12.21 14.09
C GLU A 24 -27.84 -11.74 14.34
N GLU A 25 -27.16 -12.28 15.35
CA GLU A 25 -25.80 -11.88 15.72
C GLU A 25 -24.72 -12.79 15.11
N THR A 26 -25.10 -13.83 14.36
CA THR A 26 -24.16 -14.78 13.75
C THR A 26 -23.95 -14.49 12.28
N GLN A 27 -22.69 -14.32 11.88
CA GLN A 27 -22.33 -14.18 10.47
C GLN A 27 -22.55 -15.50 9.73
N ILE A 28 -23.45 -15.49 8.76
CA ILE A 28 -23.81 -16.66 7.94
C ILE A 28 -23.21 -16.63 6.54
N GLY A 29 -22.62 -15.50 6.12
CA GLY A 29 -22.03 -15.41 4.80
C GLY A 29 -21.31 -14.11 4.48
N CYS A 30 -21.02 -13.94 3.19
CA CYS A 30 -20.46 -12.73 2.62
C CYS A 30 -21.11 -12.45 1.26
N LYS A 31 -21.77 -11.30 1.11
CA LYS A 31 -22.42 -10.85 -0.14
C LYS A 31 -21.44 -10.65 -1.31
N ALA A 32 -20.14 -10.64 -1.04
CA ALA A 32 -19.08 -10.53 -2.04
C ALA A 32 -18.43 -11.88 -2.38
N ASP A 33 -18.96 -12.99 -1.85
CA ASP A 33 -18.52 -14.38 -2.10
C ASP A 33 -17.05 -14.63 -1.71
N MET A 34 -16.56 -13.90 -0.72
CA MET A 34 -15.14 -13.98 -0.33
C MET A 34 -14.81 -15.21 0.52
N TRP A 35 -15.81 -15.89 1.10
CA TRP A 35 -15.58 -17.10 1.90
C TRP A 35 -14.97 -18.22 1.04
N ASP A 36 -15.52 -18.45 -0.15
CA ASP A 36 -15.01 -19.44 -1.11
C ASP A 36 -13.61 -19.07 -1.63
N VAL A 37 -13.32 -17.77 -1.75
CA VAL A 37 -12.01 -17.28 -2.22
C VAL A 37 -10.91 -17.51 -1.20
N PHE A 38 -11.19 -17.29 0.10
CA PHE A 38 -10.20 -17.47 1.15
C PHE A 38 -10.06 -18.93 1.57
N GLY A 39 -11.17 -19.68 1.60
CA GLY A 39 -11.21 -21.05 2.09
C GLY A 39 -11.01 -21.15 3.61
N GLU A 40 -11.21 -22.34 4.16
CA GLU A 40 -11.15 -22.60 5.61
C GLU A 40 -9.78 -22.28 6.23
N ASP A 41 -8.69 -22.50 5.49
CA ASP A 41 -7.32 -22.28 5.99
C ASP A 41 -7.04 -20.82 6.36
N LEU A 42 -7.60 -19.88 5.60
CA LEU A 42 -7.44 -18.44 5.79
C LEU A 42 -8.59 -17.81 6.56
N MET A 43 -9.58 -18.59 6.99
CA MET A 43 -10.71 -18.12 7.77
C MET A 43 -10.56 -18.58 9.23
N MET A 44 -11.14 -17.80 10.13
CA MET A 44 -11.20 -18.08 11.56
C MET A 44 -12.51 -17.52 12.11
N GLU A 45 -13.27 -18.33 12.81
CA GLU A 45 -14.42 -17.87 13.59
C GLU A 45 -13.95 -17.10 14.84
N ALA A 46 -14.62 -16.01 15.14
CA ALA A 46 -14.40 -15.16 16.31
C ALA A 46 -15.74 -14.68 16.86
N TYR A 47 -15.75 -14.22 18.10
CA TYR A 47 -16.94 -13.66 18.73
C TYR A 47 -16.57 -12.58 19.73
N ASP A 48 -17.51 -11.69 19.99
CA ASP A 48 -17.50 -10.84 21.17
C ASP A 48 -18.91 -10.79 21.79
N ASN A 49 -19.12 -9.85 22.72
CA ASN A 49 -20.40 -9.73 23.43
C ASN A 49 -21.57 -9.33 22.51
N GLU A 50 -21.29 -8.90 21.28
CA GLU A 50 -22.31 -8.46 20.33
C GLU A 50 -22.53 -9.50 19.23
N LYS A 51 -21.45 -9.98 18.59
CA LYS A 51 -21.54 -10.76 17.34
C LYS A 51 -20.61 -11.96 17.29
N GLU A 52 -21.04 -13.02 16.59
CA GLU A 52 -20.18 -14.08 16.07
C GLU A 52 -19.84 -13.75 14.61
N PHE A 53 -18.55 -13.68 14.28
CA PHE A 53 -18.07 -13.21 12.98
C PHE A 53 -16.81 -13.94 12.54
N ASN A 54 -16.51 -13.84 11.25
CA ASN A 54 -15.29 -14.39 10.69
C ASN A 54 -14.16 -13.36 10.64
N VAL A 55 -12.95 -13.88 10.73
CA VAL A 55 -11.68 -13.16 10.61
C VAL A 55 -10.87 -13.82 9.50
N ILE A 56 -10.48 -13.03 8.52
CA ILE A 56 -9.61 -13.48 7.43
C ILE A 56 -8.16 -13.28 7.86
N LYS A 57 -7.33 -14.33 7.77
CA LYS A 57 -5.89 -14.34 8.08
C LYS A 57 -5.03 -13.64 7.01
N THR A 58 -5.58 -12.60 6.39
CA THR A 58 -4.94 -11.72 5.40
C THR A 58 -5.83 -10.49 5.15
N SER A 59 -5.50 -9.69 4.13
CA SER A 59 -6.30 -8.55 3.71
C SER A 59 -7.36 -8.93 2.67
N CYS A 60 -8.61 -8.56 2.96
CA CYS A 60 -9.72 -8.66 1.99
C CYS A 60 -9.91 -7.37 1.19
N LEU A 61 -9.88 -7.47 -0.14
CA LEU A 61 -10.10 -6.35 -1.07
C LEU A 61 -11.54 -5.83 -1.05
N MET A 62 -12.50 -6.68 -0.71
CA MET A 62 -13.92 -6.34 -0.65
C MET A 62 -14.33 -5.76 0.70
N SER A 63 -13.43 -5.76 1.69
CA SER A 63 -13.75 -5.32 3.05
C SER A 63 -13.82 -3.80 3.13
N ILE A 64 -15.05 -3.29 3.20
CA ILE A 64 -15.38 -1.88 3.45
C ILE A 64 -16.24 -1.71 4.72
N PRO A 65 -16.16 -0.56 5.41
CA PRO A 65 -17.01 -0.26 6.56
C PRO A 65 -18.51 -0.26 6.20
N GLU A 66 -19.35 -0.68 7.14
CA GLU A 66 -20.82 -0.61 7.03
C GLU A 66 -21.36 0.79 6.67
N SER A 67 -20.66 1.85 7.10
CA SER A 67 -21.04 3.24 6.83
C SER A 67 -20.83 3.69 5.38
N VAL A 68 -20.12 2.92 4.56
CA VAL A 68 -19.82 3.29 3.17
C VAL A 68 -20.97 2.88 2.25
N ASP A 69 -21.57 3.83 1.55
CA ASP A 69 -22.61 3.50 0.58
C ASP A 69 -22.04 3.06 -0.79
N ALA A 70 -21.60 1.80 -0.89
CA ALA A 70 -21.20 1.16 -2.14
C ALA A 70 -21.82 -0.23 -2.34
N THR A 71 -22.06 -0.63 -3.58
CA THR A 71 -22.46 -1.99 -3.97
C THR A 71 -21.26 -2.92 -4.10
N VAL A 72 -21.52 -4.23 -4.19
CA VAL A 72 -20.48 -5.24 -4.41
C VAL A 72 -19.76 -4.98 -5.74
N GLU A 73 -20.50 -4.64 -6.79
CA GLU A 73 -19.98 -4.39 -8.14
C GLU A 73 -19.05 -3.18 -8.16
N GLN A 74 -19.45 -2.08 -7.50
CA GLN A 74 -18.63 -0.86 -7.41
C GLN A 74 -17.31 -1.13 -6.68
N VAL A 75 -17.35 -1.85 -5.56
CA VAL A 75 -16.13 -2.21 -4.83
C VAL A 75 -15.28 -3.19 -5.63
N ARG A 76 -15.90 -4.13 -6.35
CA ARG A 76 -15.21 -5.12 -7.20
C ARG A 76 -14.50 -4.44 -8.37
N GLU A 77 -15.12 -3.45 -9.00
CA GLU A 77 -14.50 -2.64 -10.05
C GLU A 77 -13.25 -1.94 -9.53
N VAL A 78 -13.35 -1.25 -8.39
CA VAL A 78 -12.20 -0.56 -7.78
C VAL A 78 -11.12 -1.56 -7.33
N ALA A 79 -11.50 -2.68 -6.75
CA ALA A 79 -10.59 -3.73 -6.30
C ALA A 79 -9.82 -4.38 -7.47
N SER A 80 -10.45 -4.49 -8.64
CA SER A 80 -9.84 -5.06 -9.85
C SER A 80 -8.68 -4.21 -10.39
N LYS A 81 -8.73 -2.88 -10.21
CA LYS A 81 -7.65 -1.97 -10.62
C LYS A 81 -6.45 -2.13 -9.69
N SER A 82 -5.25 -2.14 -10.23
CA SER A 82 -4.01 -2.15 -9.44
C SER A 82 -3.45 -0.75 -9.40
N THR A 83 -3.58 -0.09 -8.24
CA THR A 83 -3.09 1.28 -8.06
C THR A 83 -1.82 1.32 -7.22
N PHE A 84 -0.88 2.19 -7.61
CA PHE A 84 0.47 2.23 -7.06
C PHE A 84 0.85 3.64 -6.58
N ALA A 85 1.50 3.74 -5.44
CA ALA A 85 2.20 4.95 -5.03
C ALA A 85 3.69 4.67 -4.98
N PHE A 86 4.47 5.52 -5.63
CA PHE A 86 5.92 5.51 -5.59
C PHE A 86 6.39 6.63 -4.68
N LEU A 87 7.06 6.29 -3.58
CA LEU A 87 7.49 7.26 -2.57
C LEU A 87 9.01 7.37 -2.60
N LEU A 88 9.52 8.55 -2.96
CA LEU A 88 10.93 8.88 -2.88
C LEU A 88 11.15 9.76 -1.64
N PHE A 89 11.77 9.19 -0.61
CA PHE A 89 12.16 9.91 0.60
C PHE A 89 13.60 10.39 0.43
N LEU A 90 13.79 11.71 0.46
CA LEU A 90 15.11 12.35 0.37
C LEU A 90 15.51 12.95 1.71
N GLU A 91 16.61 12.49 2.28
CA GLU A 91 17.27 13.17 3.38
C GLU A 91 18.03 14.40 2.88
N LYS A 92 18.44 15.26 3.81
CA LYS A 92 19.25 16.44 3.47
C LYS A 92 20.57 16.03 2.80
N SER A 93 21.20 14.97 3.32
CA SER A 93 22.41 14.36 2.74
C SER A 93 22.19 13.83 1.31
N ASP A 94 21.01 13.30 0.98
CA ASP A 94 20.71 12.86 -0.38
C ASP A 94 20.64 14.07 -1.34
N ILE A 95 20.05 15.17 -0.89
CA ILE A 95 19.85 16.39 -1.68
C ILE A 95 21.16 17.13 -1.92
N GLU A 96 22.05 17.13 -0.93
CA GLU A 96 23.39 17.72 -1.04
C GLU A 96 24.36 16.81 -1.82
N SER A 97 23.95 15.59 -2.18
CA SER A 97 24.81 14.63 -2.87
C SER A 97 25.02 14.97 -4.34
N GLU A 98 26.24 14.77 -4.82
CA GLU A 98 26.58 14.96 -6.23
C GLU A 98 25.75 14.05 -7.14
N GLY A 99 25.25 14.62 -8.24
CA GLY A 99 24.45 13.93 -9.24
C GLY A 99 23.04 13.53 -8.78
N ILE A 100 22.53 14.08 -7.66
CA ILE A 100 21.17 13.78 -7.20
C ILE A 100 20.11 14.11 -8.25
N GLU A 101 20.25 15.22 -8.97
CA GLU A 101 19.30 15.64 -9.99
C GLU A 101 19.22 14.61 -11.13
N GLU A 102 20.36 14.13 -11.61
CA GLU A 102 20.41 13.08 -12.63
C GLU A 102 19.78 11.77 -12.12
N LYS A 103 20.03 11.40 -10.85
CA LYS A 103 19.44 10.21 -10.23
C LYS A 103 17.91 10.34 -10.13
N VAL A 104 17.38 11.49 -9.73
CA VAL A 104 15.93 11.72 -9.65
C VAL A 104 15.30 11.71 -11.04
N PHE A 105 15.94 12.35 -12.03
CA PHE A 105 15.48 12.32 -13.43
C PHE A 105 15.50 10.91 -14.02
N LYS A 106 16.49 10.07 -13.69
CA LYS A 106 16.48 8.65 -14.06
C LYS A 106 15.28 7.91 -13.47
N THR A 107 14.92 8.18 -12.21
CA THR A 107 13.72 7.61 -11.60
C THR A 107 12.46 8.07 -12.32
N ILE A 108 12.29 9.37 -12.52
CA ILE A 108 11.15 9.97 -13.26
C ILE A 108 11.05 9.35 -14.65
N GLY A 109 12.12 9.34 -15.43
CA GLY A 109 12.16 8.76 -16.77
C GLY A 109 11.88 7.26 -16.83
N SER A 110 12.06 6.52 -15.73
CA SER A 110 11.63 5.12 -15.65
C SER A 110 10.12 4.97 -15.41
N LEU A 111 9.52 5.90 -14.66
CA LEU A 111 8.07 5.97 -14.44
C LEU A 111 7.34 6.43 -15.71
N GLU A 112 7.91 7.36 -16.47
CA GLU A 112 7.38 7.82 -17.77
C GLU A 112 7.18 6.67 -18.76
N LYS A 113 8.06 5.66 -18.71
CA LYS A 113 8.05 4.51 -19.61
C LYS A 113 7.10 3.40 -19.16
N LEU A 114 6.37 3.61 -18.06
CA LEU A 114 5.33 2.68 -17.64
C LEU A 114 4.10 2.89 -18.52
N ASN A 115 3.72 1.85 -19.25
CA ASN A 115 2.47 1.82 -20.02
C ASN A 115 1.30 1.41 -19.11
N PHE A 116 1.20 2.06 -17.95
CA PHE A 116 0.07 2.03 -17.03
C PHE A 116 -0.70 3.33 -17.21
N GLU A 117 -2.02 3.30 -16.98
CA GLU A 117 -2.79 4.54 -16.96
C GLU A 117 -2.21 5.46 -15.89
N LYS A 118 -1.95 6.72 -16.27
CA LYS A 118 -1.29 7.70 -15.39
C LYS A 118 -2.11 7.99 -14.13
N GLU A 119 -3.39 7.65 -14.15
CA GLU A 119 -4.32 7.74 -13.03
C GLU A 119 -4.12 6.61 -12.01
N ASP A 120 -3.61 5.45 -12.44
CA ASP A 120 -3.39 4.27 -11.60
C ASP A 120 -2.16 4.41 -10.72
N PHE A 121 -1.30 5.41 -10.94
CA PHE A 121 -0.18 5.64 -10.05
C PHE A 121 0.13 7.10 -9.74
N LYS A 122 0.77 7.29 -8.59
CA LYS A 122 1.23 8.60 -8.12
C LYS A 122 2.67 8.54 -7.68
N PHE A 123 3.45 9.55 -8.06
CA PHE A 123 4.82 9.72 -7.60
C PHE A 123 4.88 10.82 -6.53
N ILE A 124 5.41 10.49 -5.36
CA ILE A 124 5.50 11.39 -4.21
C ILE A 124 6.97 11.56 -3.85
N ILE A 125 7.47 12.80 -3.93
CA ILE A 125 8.81 13.16 -3.48
C ILE A 125 8.67 13.85 -2.13
N SER A 126 9.36 13.34 -1.11
CA SER A 126 9.27 13.81 0.26
C SER A 126 10.65 14.26 0.76
N HIS A 127 10.80 15.56 1.02
CA HIS A 127 12.06 16.17 1.46
C HIS A 127 11.89 16.97 2.76
N PRO A 128 12.95 17.27 3.52
CA PRO A 128 12.84 18.01 4.76
C PRO A 128 12.69 19.52 4.49
N TYR A 129 12.07 20.25 5.42
CA TYR A 129 11.79 21.68 5.26
C TYR A 129 13.02 22.58 5.32
N ASP A 130 14.11 22.10 5.92
CA ASP A 130 15.33 22.84 6.28
C ASP A 130 16.47 22.70 5.24
N ILE A 131 16.11 22.47 3.98
CA ILE A 131 17.05 22.47 2.84
C ILE A 131 17.29 23.89 2.30
N ALA A 132 18.41 24.10 1.60
CA ALA A 132 18.77 25.42 1.10
C ALA A 132 17.80 25.95 0.03
N LYS A 133 17.83 27.25 -0.25
CA LYS A 133 16.96 27.86 -1.28
C LYS A 133 17.21 27.26 -2.66
N ASP A 134 18.47 27.07 -3.03
CA ASP A 134 18.84 26.52 -4.34
C ASP A 134 18.42 25.06 -4.48
N ASP A 135 18.49 24.28 -3.39
CA ASP A 135 17.98 22.92 -3.35
C ASP A 135 16.45 22.88 -3.55
N ARG A 136 15.71 23.83 -2.96
CA ARG A 136 14.26 23.93 -3.19
C ARG A 136 13.93 24.24 -4.64
N LEU A 137 14.74 25.06 -5.31
CA LEU A 137 14.60 25.32 -6.75
C LEU A 137 14.85 24.04 -7.56
N MET A 138 15.87 23.27 -7.22
CA MET A 138 16.14 21.98 -7.84
C MET A 138 14.96 21.00 -7.67
N VAL A 139 14.39 20.87 -6.47
CA VAL A 139 13.20 20.05 -6.23
C VAL A 139 12.00 20.53 -7.07
N SER A 140 11.84 21.85 -7.23
CA SER A 140 10.80 22.43 -8.07
C SER A 140 10.97 22.06 -9.54
N ARG A 141 12.21 21.98 -10.04
CA ARG A 141 12.49 21.46 -11.40
C ARG A 141 12.08 20.00 -11.55
N TRP A 142 12.27 19.16 -10.52
CA TRP A 142 11.81 17.76 -10.56
C TRP A 142 10.28 17.66 -10.65
N LEU A 143 9.56 18.51 -9.90
CA LEU A 143 8.11 18.62 -9.99
C LEU A 143 7.66 19.01 -11.40
N GLN A 144 8.28 20.06 -11.96
CA GLN A 144 8.01 20.53 -13.32
C GLN A 144 8.25 19.41 -14.34
N ARG A 145 9.41 18.74 -14.29
CA ARG A 145 9.75 17.64 -15.20
C ARG A 145 8.73 16.49 -15.12
N GLY A 146 8.29 16.14 -13.92
CA GLY A 146 7.25 15.14 -13.72
C GLY A 146 5.93 15.53 -14.40
N HIS A 147 5.50 16.78 -14.23
CA HIS A 147 4.29 17.31 -14.87
C HIS A 147 4.39 17.38 -16.39
N GLU A 148 5.51 17.84 -16.94
CA GLU A 148 5.76 17.87 -18.40
C GLU A 148 5.69 16.48 -19.03
N SER A 149 6.04 15.46 -18.26
CA SER A 149 5.97 14.06 -18.68
C SER A 149 4.58 13.44 -18.44
N GLY A 150 3.65 14.26 -17.93
CA GLY A 150 2.28 13.91 -17.58
C GLY A 150 2.17 12.94 -16.41
N LEU A 151 3.17 12.87 -15.53
CA LEU A 151 3.07 12.08 -14.30
C LEU A 151 2.19 12.82 -13.28
N ARG A 152 1.42 12.06 -12.51
CA ARG A 152 0.79 12.56 -11.28
C ARG A 152 1.85 12.62 -10.18
N ILE A 153 2.61 13.72 -10.18
CA ILE A 153 3.68 13.97 -9.22
C ILE A 153 3.22 14.91 -8.10
N THR A 154 3.74 14.72 -6.89
CA THR A 154 3.54 15.64 -5.77
C THR A 154 4.86 15.76 -5.00
N VAL A 155 5.26 16.99 -4.71
CA VAL A 155 6.36 17.28 -3.79
C VAL A 155 5.78 17.60 -2.43
N MET A 156 6.35 16.99 -1.39
CA MET A 156 5.98 17.17 -0.01
C MET A 156 7.16 17.69 0.80
N VAL A 157 6.88 18.73 1.57
CA VAL A 157 7.81 19.33 2.52
C VAL A 157 7.47 18.82 3.92
N ASN A 158 8.39 18.13 4.57
CA ASN A 158 8.15 17.60 5.91
C ASN A 158 8.60 18.61 6.96
N GLY A 159 7.64 19.15 7.73
CA GLY A 159 7.90 20.15 8.77
C GLY A 159 8.55 19.60 10.05
N HIS A 160 8.39 18.29 10.33
CA HIS A 160 8.99 17.66 11.50
C HIS A 160 9.54 16.26 11.18
N LYS A 161 10.73 15.93 11.70
CA LYS A 161 11.37 14.61 11.53
C LYS A 161 10.45 13.45 11.94
N ASN A 162 9.56 13.68 12.91
CA ASN A 162 8.69 12.65 13.49
C ASN A 162 7.38 12.41 12.71
N THR A 163 6.99 13.29 11.76
CA THR A 163 5.74 13.14 10.98
C THR A 163 5.96 12.86 9.50
N ARG A 164 7.21 13.00 9.01
CA ARG A 164 7.64 12.82 7.61
C ARG A 164 7.01 11.64 6.89
N ASN A 165 6.91 10.53 7.61
CA ASN A 165 6.43 9.26 7.11
C ASN A 165 4.89 9.22 6.97
N LYS A 166 4.21 9.80 7.96
CA LYS A 166 2.74 9.85 8.02
C LYS A 166 2.17 10.75 6.92
N ASP A 167 2.83 11.88 6.68
CA ASP A 167 2.38 12.85 5.69
C ASP A 167 2.46 12.25 4.28
N ALA A 168 3.59 11.65 3.90
CA ALA A 168 3.74 10.98 2.61
C ALA A 168 2.70 9.86 2.37
N PHE A 169 2.40 9.08 3.40
CA PHE A 169 1.36 8.04 3.31
C PHE A 169 -0.05 8.58 3.19
N SER A 170 -0.36 9.70 3.83
CA SER A 170 -1.67 10.33 3.70
C SER A 170 -1.98 10.70 2.23
N HIS A 171 -0.95 11.06 1.46
CA HIS A 171 -1.05 11.32 0.02
C HIS A 171 -1.03 10.08 -0.87
N ALA A 172 -0.70 8.90 -0.30
CA ALA A 172 -0.69 7.60 -0.97
C ALA A 172 -1.96 6.76 -0.72
N LYS A 173 -2.94 7.26 0.06
CA LYS A 173 -4.16 6.51 0.45
C LYS A 173 -5.01 5.94 -0.69
N HIS A 174 -4.87 6.48 -1.90
CA HIS A 174 -5.56 5.99 -3.10
C HIS A 174 -4.91 4.73 -3.70
N ALA A 175 -3.66 4.44 -3.33
CA ALA A 175 -2.91 3.32 -3.84
C ALA A 175 -3.19 2.05 -3.05
N GLN A 176 -3.35 0.93 -3.75
CA GLN A 176 -3.37 -0.39 -3.14
C GLN A 176 -1.98 -0.81 -2.69
N TYR A 177 -0.96 -0.45 -3.47
CA TYR A 177 0.43 -0.79 -3.22
C TYR A 177 1.31 0.45 -3.13
N ILE A 178 2.20 0.46 -2.16
CA ILE A 178 3.26 1.46 -2.03
C ILE A 178 4.60 0.83 -2.43
N CYS A 179 5.46 1.60 -3.09
CA CYS A 179 6.85 1.24 -3.36
C CYS A 179 7.74 2.36 -2.88
N LEU A 180 8.66 2.04 -1.97
CA LEU A 180 9.70 2.98 -1.58
C LEU A 180 10.81 2.97 -2.62
N LEU A 181 11.27 4.16 -2.98
CA LEU A 181 12.30 4.36 -3.97
C LEU A 181 13.49 5.08 -3.34
N ASN A 182 14.68 4.67 -3.77
CA ASN A 182 15.89 5.47 -3.63
C ASN A 182 16.11 6.32 -4.89
N PRO A 183 16.88 7.42 -4.83
CA PRO A 183 17.28 8.15 -6.02
C PRO A 183 17.96 7.23 -7.04
N GLY A 184 17.59 7.33 -8.32
CA GLY A 184 18.12 6.49 -9.39
C GLY A 184 17.47 5.10 -9.50
N SER A 185 16.46 4.79 -8.68
CA SER A 185 15.69 3.55 -8.79
C SER A 185 15.02 3.47 -10.16
N ARG A 186 15.11 2.30 -10.80
CA ARG A 186 14.49 2.04 -12.10
C ARG A 186 13.31 1.10 -11.93
N ILE A 187 12.11 1.59 -12.22
CA ILE A 187 10.89 0.79 -12.20
C ILE A 187 10.75 0.11 -13.56
N ARG A 188 10.44 -1.20 -13.55
CA ARG A 188 10.22 -2.01 -14.76
C ARG A 188 8.73 -2.34 -14.89
N LYS A 189 8.21 -2.27 -16.12
CA LYS A 189 6.83 -2.62 -16.44
C LYS A 189 6.46 -4.05 -15.99
N SER A 190 7.38 -4.99 -16.14
CA SER A 190 7.16 -6.40 -15.76
C SER A 190 6.75 -6.52 -14.29
N GLY A 191 7.45 -5.86 -13.37
CA GLY A 191 7.16 -5.97 -11.93
C GLY A 191 5.76 -5.49 -11.54
N LEU A 192 5.21 -4.47 -12.20
CA LEU A 192 3.84 -4.00 -11.93
C LEU A 192 2.77 -4.88 -12.59
N LYS A 193 3.08 -5.44 -13.76
CA LYS A 193 2.20 -6.40 -14.43
C LYS A 193 2.11 -7.68 -13.60
N ASP A 194 3.23 -8.18 -13.09
CA ASP A 194 3.24 -9.38 -12.25
C ASP A 194 2.38 -9.21 -10.99
N ILE A 195 2.43 -8.04 -10.33
CA ILE A 195 1.55 -7.73 -9.19
C ILE A 195 0.08 -7.77 -9.61
N SER A 196 -0.25 -7.15 -10.74
CA SER A 196 -1.63 -7.09 -11.24
C SER A 196 -2.17 -8.46 -11.63
N ASP A 197 -1.40 -9.24 -12.39
CA ASP A 197 -1.77 -10.58 -12.85
C ASP A 197 -1.98 -11.49 -11.63
N HIS A 198 -1.03 -11.50 -10.70
CA HIS A 198 -1.09 -12.36 -9.52
C HIS A 198 -2.29 -12.03 -8.61
N LYS A 199 -2.60 -10.74 -8.44
CA LYS A 199 -3.80 -10.29 -7.69
C LYS A 199 -5.08 -10.77 -8.38
N ASN A 200 -5.16 -10.63 -9.70
CA ASN A 200 -6.36 -10.95 -10.47
C ASN A 200 -6.60 -12.47 -10.54
N GLU A 201 -5.56 -13.27 -10.66
CA GLU A 201 -5.64 -14.74 -10.65
C GLU A 201 -6.10 -15.28 -9.29
N ASN A 202 -5.53 -14.78 -8.19
CA ASN A 202 -5.78 -15.33 -6.87
C ASN A 202 -6.95 -14.67 -6.13
N LYS A 203 -7.45 -13.53 -6.64
CA LYS A 203 -8.46 -12.66 -5.98
C LYS A 203 -8.08 -12.26 -4.54
N LYS A 204 -6.79 -12.34 -4.20
CA LYS A 204 -6.22 -12.05 -2.88
C LYS A 204 -5.28 -10.85 -2.97
N LEU A 205 -5.30 -9.98 -1.95
CA LEU A 205 -4.31 -8.92 -1.84
C LEU A 205 -3.02 -9.51 -1.25
N PHE A 206 -1.94 -9.49 -2.02
CA PHE A 206 -0.61 -9.70 -1.45
C PHE A 206 -0.27 -8.56 -0.52
N LEU A 207 0.17 -8.87 0.68
CA LEU A 207 0.56 -7.86 1.66
C LEU A 207 1.96 -7.33 1.38
N SER A 208 2.83 -8.17 0.79
CA SER A 208 4.17 -7.79 0.35
C SER A 208 4.60 -8.56 -0.89
N TYR A 209 5.25 -7.85 -1.82
CA TYR A 209 5.75 -8.36 -3.09
C TYR A 209 7.13 -7.77 -3.39
N VAL A 210 8.10 -8.61 -3.77
CA VAL A 210 9.46 -8.17 -4.11
C VAL A 210 9.79 -8.53 -5.55
N CYS A 211 10.23 -7.53 -6.32
CA CYS A 211 10.73 -7.68 -7.68
C CYS A 211 12.12 -7.03 -7.80
N GLY A 212 13.15 -7.86 -7.88
CA GLY A 212 14.54 -7.40 -7.88
C GLY A 212 14.88 -6.62 -6.61
N LYS A 213 15.20 -5.32 -6.76
CA LYS A 213 15.54 -4.42 -5.64
C LYS A 213 14.34 -3.62 -5.11
N LEU A 214 13.17 -3.76 -5.74
CA LEU A 214 11.97 -3.03 -5.35
C LEU A 214 11.10 -3.91 -4.46
N SER A 215 10.54 -3.27 -3.43
CA SER A 215 9.59 -3.88 -2.52
C SER A 215 8.29 -3.10 -2.59
N PHE A 216 7.21 -3.82 -2.86
CA PHE A 216 5.85 -3.32 -2.87
C PHE A 216 5.15 -3.86 -1.63
N THR A 217 4.49 -2.99 -0.89
CA THR A 217 3.73 -3.34 0.31
C THR A 217 2.32 -2.81 0.17
N SER A 218 1.32 -3.57 0.61
CA SER A 218 -0.05 -3.06 0.52
C SER A 218 -0.28 -1.89 1.47
N MET A 219 -1.03 -0.88 1.02
CA MET A 219 -1.38 0.28 1.84
C MET A 219 -2.22 -0.14 3.05
N ARG A 220 -3.00 -1.23 2.94
CA ARG A 220 -3.77 -1.80 4.06
C ARG A 220 -2.87 -2.35 5.16
N ALA A 221 -1.82 -3.10 4.80
CA ALA A 221 -0.83 -3.57 5.78
C ALA A 221 -0.12 -2.40 6.46
N VAL A 222 0.25 -1.39 5.68
CA VAL A 222 0.88 -0.17 6.20
C VAL A 222 -0.07 0.54 7.16
N SER A 223 -1.35 0.74 6.80
CA SER A 223 -2.31 1.43 7.65
C SER A 223 -2.52 0.73 8.99
N ILE A 224 -2.65 -0.60 9.01
CA ILE A 224 -2.85 -1.36 10.25
C ILE A 224 -1.68 -1.13 11.24
N ARG A 225 -0.45 -1.06 10.74
CA ARG A 225 0.73 -0.79 11.59
C ARG A 225 0.94 0.70 11.92
N TYR A 226 0.50 1.61 11.06
CA TYR A 226 0.80 3.06 11.17
C TYR A 226 -0.16 3.88 12.03
N TYR A 227 -1.29 3.31 12.46
CA TYR A 227 -2.22 4.05 13.31
C TYR A 227 -1.84 4.09 14.80
N GLU A 228 -0.76 3.41 15.24
CA GLU A 228 -0.38 3.43 16.67
C GLU A 228 1.10 3.76 17.03
N SER A 229 2.10 3.76 16.13
CA SER A 229 3.42 4.38 16.48
C SER A 229 4.32 4.79 15.30
N GLN A 230 5.15 5.83 15.51
CA GLN A 230 5.82 6.68 14.51
C GLN A 230 7.22 6.23 14.00
N ALA A 231 7.76 5.08 14.40
CA ALA A 231 9.22 4.94 14.51
C ALA A 231 10.03 4.29 13.34
N ASP A 232 9.55 4.24 12.09
CA ASP A 232 10.32 4.10 10.81
C ASP A 232 9.55 3.24 9.78
N ILE A 233 9.28 3.80 8.59
CA ILE A 233 8.56 3.08 7.52
C ILE A 233 9.36 1.89 7.07
N ASN A 234 10.67 2.05 6.93
CA ASN A 234 11.51 0.98 6.45
C ASN A 234 11.49 -0.18 7.43
N LYS A 235 11.51 0.11 8.73
CA LYS A 235 11.33 -0.89 9.79
C LYS A 235 9.95 -1.56 9.70
N THR A 236 8.89 -0.78 9.52
CA THR A 236 7.52 -1.30 9.39
C THR A 236 7.36 -2.18 8.15
N ILE A 237 7.83 -1.73 6.98
CA ILE A 237 7.80 -2.50 5.73
C ILE A 237 8.61 -3.78 5.87
N LYS A 238 9.79 -3.74 6.48
CA LYS A 238 10.59 -4.95 6.75
C LYS A 238 9.88 -5.90 7.70
N ALA A 239 9.24 -5.38 8.75
CA ALA A 239 8.47 -6.18 9.69
C ALA A 239 7.26 -6.82 9.01
N VAL A 240 6.49 -6.05 8.23
CA VAL A 240 5.37 -6.52 7.42
C VAL A 240 5.84 -7.61 6.48
N ALA A 241 6.91 -7.38 5.70
CA ALA A 241 7.43 -8.35 4.75
C ALA A 241 7.88 -9.65 5.44
N LYS A 242 8.52 -9.56 6.61
CA LYS A 242 8.91 -10.74 7.40
C LYS A 242 7.68 -11.53 7.86
N GLU A 243 6.71 -10.86 8.47
CA GLU A 243 5.48 -11.49 8.96
C GLU A 243 4.68 -12.14 7.81
N CYS A 244 4.59 -11.45 6.67
CA CYS A 244 3.95 -12.00 5.48
C CYS A 244 4.68 -13.25 4.98
N LYS A 245 6.01 -13.32 5.09
CA LYS A 245 6.77 -14.51 4.74
C LYS A 245 6.47 -15.67 5.69
N ASP A 246 6.41 -15.40 6.99
CA ASP A 246 6.12 -16.41 8.01
C ASP A 246 4.69 -16.98 7.85
N LEU A 247 3.75 -16.18 7.31
CA LEU A 247 2.37 -16.56 7.01
C LEU A 247 2.14 -17.09 5.56
N GLY A 248 3.16 -17.13 4.70
CA GLY A 248 3.00 -17.54 3.29
C GLY A 248 2.23 -16.54 2.42
N LEU A 249 2.14 -15.27 2.83
CA LEU A 249 1.48 -14.15 2.14
C LEU A 249 2.47 -13.25 1.35
N PHE A 250 3.72 -13.71 1.20
CA PHE A 250 4.81 -13.00 0.56
C PHE A 250 5.19 -13.64 -0.76
N VAL A 251 5.41 -12.81 -1.78
CA VAL A 251 5.81 -13.25 -3.12
C VAL A 251 7.15 -12.62 -3.49
N LYS A 252 8.07 -13.44 -4.00
CA LYS A 252 9.37 -13.00 -4.51
C LYS A 252 9.61 -13.60 -5.87
N VAL A 253 9.93 -12.74 -6.82
CA VAL A 253 10.24 -13.07 -8.22
C VAL A 253 11.64 -12.59 -8.56
#